data_AF-A0A1Q3MFL1-F1
#
_entry.id   AF-A0A1Q3MFL1-F1
#
_cell.length_a   1.000
_cell.length_b   1.000
_cell.length_c   1.000
_cell.angle_alpha   90.00
_cell.angle_beta   90.00
_cell.angle_gamma   90.00
#
_symmetry.space_group_name_H-M   'P 1'
#
loop_
_entity.id
_entity.type
_entity.pdbx_description
1 polymer ?
#
loop_
_entity_poly.entity_id
_entity_poly.type
_entity_poly.pdbx_seq_one_letter_code
_entity_poly.pdbx_strand_id
1 'polypeptide(L)'
;MLATLLLGGLILGPAKGVVVVDMLAIGRLENGRWYTAKAEPNDPVGKTGAAKYYPLSMSGIGAPISLPKLRFDEEVAPGWYIEYVEKAASTALWTGTPAKAAKVVKYSPTSKTYVDVVKAHLQAKGLKNSKPRINAVYGVDLDGDGTREILIEAAPKADMRGTTMGENPNKADYTSILVRYVSGSKVVTKVIAHHDAKSGYLSDADQLRGLADLDGDGVLEIVTSSNYYEGSSAAVWNFKKGKLIKLVENGSGV
;
A
#
# COMPACT_ATOMS: atom_id res chain seq x y z
N MET A 1 -32.81 -9.04 -43.23
CA MET A 1 -31.75 -8.05 -42.98
C MET A 1 -31.10 -8.39 -41.64
N LEU A 2 -29.86 -8.88 -41.65
CA LEU A 2 -29.08 -9.15 -40.44
C LEU A 2 -28.28 -7.87 -40.12
N ALA A 3 -28.57 -7.23 -39.00
CA ALA A 3 -27.80 -6.08 -38.53
C ALA A 3 -26.59 -6.59 -37.74
N THR A 4 -25.40 -6.53 -38.35
CA THR A 4 -24.13 -6.80 -37.69
C THR A 4 -23.81 -5.63 -36.76
N LEU A 5 -23.98 -5.84 -35.45
CA LEU A 5 -23.54 -4.89 -34.43
C LEU A 5 -22.00 -4.90 -34.37
N LEU A 6 -21.37 -3.91 -35.00
CA LEU A 6 -19.94 -3.63 -34.80
C LEU A 6 -19.76 -3.09 -33.38
N LEU A 7 -19.41 -3.96 -32.43
CA LEU A 7 -18.78 -3.56 -31.18
C LEU A 7 -17.41 -2.98 -31.53
N GLY A 8 -17.37 -1.66 -31.74
CA GLY A 8 -16.14 -0.90 -31.75
C GLY A 8 -15.49 -1.02 -30.38
N GLY A 9 -14.59 -1.98 -30.22
CA GLY A 9 -13.76 -2.12 -29.04
C GLY A 9 -12.94 -0.85 -28.89
N LEU A 10 -13.28 -0.05 -27.88
CA LEU A 10 -12.48 1.10 -27.48
C LEU A 10 -11.12 0.53 -27.06
N ILE A 11 -10.08 0.72 -27.90
CA ILE A 11 -8.71 0.41 -27.51
C ILE A 11 -8.34 1.49 -26.48
N LEU A 12 -8.61 1.20 -25.21
CA LEU A 12 -8.10 2.00 -24.11
C LEU A 12 -6.58 1.90 -24.19
N GLY A 13 -5.91 3.04 -24.34
CA GLY A 13 -4.45 3.12 -24.23
C GLY A 13 -4.00 2.57 -22.87
N PRO A 14 -2.71 2.21 -22.73
CA PRO A 14 -2.19 1.66 -21.49
C PRO A 14 -2.47 2.60 -20.32
N ALA A 15 -2.82 2.03 -19.16
CA ALA A 15 -3.05 2.81 -17.96
C ALA A 15 -1.82 3.65 -17.64
N LYS A 16 -2.08 4.86 -17.16
CA LYS A 16 -1.07 5.81 -16.70
C LYS A 16 -1.56 6.54 -15.46
N GLY A 17 -0.65 6.86 -14.55
CA GLY A 17 -0.96 7.62 -13.36
C GLY A 17 0.16 7.68 -12.34
N VAL A 18 -0.13 8.26 -11.18
CA VAL A 18 0.81 8.42 -10.06
C VAL A 18 0.14 7.98 -8.78
N VAL A 19 0.86 7.18 -7.99
CA VAL A 19 0.50 6.90 -6.59
C VAL A 19 1.12 7.97 -5.72
N VAL A 20 0.29 8.58 -4.87
CA VAL A 20 0.70 9.57 -3.87
C VAL A 20 0.30 9.05 -2.49
N VAL A 21 1.19 9.13 -1.51
CA VAL A 21 0.90 8.74 -0.12
C VAL A 21 1.42 9.84 0.79
N ASP A 22 0.58 10.28 1.73
CA ASP A 22 0.89 11.35 2.67
C ASP A 22 1.46 12.59 1.94
N MET A 23 0.81 12.92 0.82
CA MET A 23 1.12 14.01 -0.13
C MET A 23 2.38 13.82 -0.99
N LEU A 24 3.26 12.86 -0.70
CA LEU A 24 4.45 12.56 -1.51
C LEU A 24 4.12 11.64 -2.69
N ALA A 25 4.59 11.98 -3.88
CA ALA A 25 4.54 11.09 -5.03
C ALA A 25 5.50 9.90 -4.83
N ILE A 26 4.95 8.69 -4.91
CA ILE A 26 5.69 7.44 -4.64
C ILE A 26 6.24 6.85 -5.93
N GLY A 27 5.41 6.81 -6.96
CA GLY A 27 5.83 6.33 -8.26
C GLY A 27 4.74 6.53 -9.29
N ARG A 28 5.15 6.46 -10.55
CA ARG A 28 4.31 6.63 -11.72
C ARG A 28 4.22 5.34 -12.51
N LEU A 29 3.04 5.09 -13.05
CA LEU A 29 2.79 4.12 -14.09
C LEU A 29 2.75 4.84 -15.43
N GLU A 30 3.53 4.36 -16.38
CA GLU A 30 3.49 4.84 -17.76
C GLU A 30 3.85 3.70 -18.71
N ASN A 31 3.09 3.54 -19.79
CA ASN A 31 3.32 2.52 -20.81
C ASN A 31 3.43 1.09 -20.22
N GLY A 32 2.61 0.79 -19.21
CA GLY A 32 2.59 -0.52 -18.53
C GLY A 32 3.82 -0.79 -17.68
N ARG A 33 4.58 0.25 -17.29
CA ARG A 33 5.77 0.13 -16.45
C ARG A 33 5.73 1.10 -15.28
N TRP A 34 6.19 0.60 -14.15
CA TRP A 34 6.31 1.32 -12.90
C TRP A 34 7.69 2.00 -12.80
N TYR A 35 7.69 3.26 -12.38
CA TYR A 35 8.88 4.07 -12.15
C TYR A 35 8.78 4.75 -10.79
N THR A 36 9.76 4.54 -9.92
CA THR A 36 9.87 5.30 -8.66
C THR A 36 9.99 6.79 -8.98
N ALA A 37 9.24 7.62 -8.26
CA ALA A 37 9.36 9.07 -8.36
C ALA A 37 10.70 9.51 -7.75
N LYS A 38 11.47 10.31 -8.48
CA LYS A 38 12.76 10.83 -8.02
C LYS A 38 12.60 12.21 -7.41
N ALA A 39 13.48 12.51 -6.46
CA ALA A 39 13.65 13.82 -5.85
C ALA A 39 14.41 14.79 -6.78
N GLU A 40 13.91 14.95 -8.02
CA GLU A 40 14.54 15.80 -9.04
C GLU A 40 13.46 16.66 -9.76
N PRO A 41 13.71 17.96 -10.04
CA PRO A 41 12.72 18.84 -10.69
C PRO A 41 12.30 18.41 -12.10
N ASN A 42 13.13 17.59 -12.76
CA ASN A 42 12.89 17.14 -14.13
C ASN A 42 12.22 15.76 -14.20
N ASP A 43 11.85 15.16 -13.06
CA ASP A 43 11.16 13.87 -13.06
C ASP A 43 9.81 13.97 -13.81
N PRO A 44 9.50 13.03 -14.74
CA PRO A 44 8.23 13.02 -15.46
C PRO A 44 6.96 12.90 -14.58
N VAL A 45 7.09 12.55 -13.29
CA VAL A 45 5.96 12.42 -12.36
C VAL A 45 5.13 13.71 -12.27
N GLY A 46 5.77 14.89 -12.32
CA GLY A 46 5.10 16.20 -12.31
C GLY A 46 4.19 16.45 -13.51
N LYS A 47 4.49 15.83 -14.66
CA LYS A 47 3.68 15.92 -15.89
C LYS A 47 2.58 14.86 -15.94
N THR A 48 2.73 13.79 -15.16
CA THR A 48 1.81 12.64 -15.15
C THR A 48 0.62 12.88 -14.23
N GLY A 49 0.82 13.63 -13.13
CA GLY A 49 -0.23 13.95 -12.17
C GLY A 49 -1.37 14.80 -12.75
N ALA A 50 -2.61 14.31 -12.64
CA ALA A 50 -3.82 15.08 -12.92
C ALA A 50 -4.35 15.76 -11.64
N ALA A 51 -5.17 16.81 -11.81
CA ALA A 51 -5.82 17.51 -10.68
C ALA A 51 -6.94 16.70 -9.99
N LYS A 52 -7.27 15.50 -10.51
CA LYS A 52 -8.27 14.60 -9.92
C LYS A 52 -7.56 13.41 -9.30
N TYR A 53 -7.81 13.21 -8.01
CA TYR A 53 -7.21 12.14 -7.22
C TYR A 53 -8.31 11.21 -6.71
N TYR A 54 -8.05 9.92 -6.72
CA TYR A 54 -8.92 8.87 -6.27
C TYR A 54 -8.38 8.32 -4.94
N PRO A 55 -9.09 8.52 -3.82
CA PRO A 55 -8.74 7.90 -2.55
C PRO A 55 -8.69 6.39 -2.65
N LEU A 56 -7.55 5.81 -2.30
CA LEU A 56 -7.39 4.37 -2.20
C LEU A 56 -7.64 3.94 -0.76
N SER A 57 -8.28 2.78 -0.59
CA SER A 57 -8.47 2.13 0.69
C SER A 57 -8.50 0.63 0.52
N MET A 58 -8.43 -0.11 1.63
CA MET A 58 -8.61 -1.57 1.61
C MET A 58 -10.04 -2.01 1.25
N SER A 59 -11.01 -1.09 1.22
CA SER A 59 -12.41 -1.38 0.87
C SER A 59 -12.78 -0.90 -0.55
N GLY A 60 -11.82 -0.39 -1.30
CA GLY A 60 -12.01 0.09 -2.68
C GLY A 60 -11.57 1.53 -2.88
N ILE A 61 -12.04 2.10 -3.99
CA ILE A 61 -11.67 3.42 -4.48
C ILE A 61 -12.77 4.42 -4.14
N GLY A 62 -12.42 5.49 -3.43
CA GLY A 62 -13.31 6.57 -3.05
C GLY A 62 -13.68 7.49 -4.23
N ALA A 63 -14.67 8.36 -4.01
CA ALA A 63 -15.04 9.37 -4.98
C ALA A 63 -13.84 10.30 -5.29
N PRO A 64 -13.66 10.71 -6.56
CA PRO A 64 -12.55 11.58 -6.92
C PRO A 64 -12.64 12.92 -6.20
N ILE A 65 -11.48 13.39 -5.73
CA ILE A 65 -11.30 14.71 -5.13
C ILE A 65 -10.43 15.58 -6.05
N SER A 66 -10.80 16.85 -6.16
CA SER A 66 -9.98 17.83 -6.87
C SER A 66 -8.94 18.39 -5.92
N LEU A 67 -7.66 18.26 -6.26
CA LEU A 67 -6.54 18.81 -5.50
C LEU A 67 -5.58 19.53 -6.45
N PRO A 68 -4.67 20.37 -5.92
CA PRO A 68 -3.57 20.93 -6.70
C PRO A 68 -2.75 19.84 -7.41
N LYS A 69 -2.12 20.22 -8.52
CA LYS A 69 -1.15 19.34 -9.19
C LYS A 69 0.08 19.14 -8.32
N LEU A 70 0.82 18.07 -8.60
CA LEU A 70 2.12 17.85 -7.99
C LEU A 70 3.05 19.04 -8.28
N ARG A 71 3.74 19.51 -7.25
CA ARG A 71 4.81 20.51 -7.31
C ARG A 71 6.10 19.91 -6.78
N PHE A 72 7.22 20.29 -7.36
CA PHE A 72 8.51 19.98 -6.79
C PHE A 72 8.79 20.92 -5.61
N ASP A 73 9.29 20.37 -4.50
CA ASP A 73 9.69 21.12 -3.32
C ASP A 73 11.13 20.75 -2.97
N GLU A 74 12.00 21.74 -2.78
CA GLU A 74 13.41 21.59 -2.42
C GLU A 74 13.70 21.99 -0.96
N GLU A 75 12.77 22.70 -0.31
CA GLU A 75 13.07 23.45 0.93
C GLU A 75 12.99 22.57 2.18
N VAL A 76 12.01 21.67 2.26
CA VAL A 76 11.80 20.81 3.45
C VAL A 76 12.50 19.47 3.26
N ALA A 77 12.17 18.80 2.17
CA ALA A 77 12.80 17.57 1.71
C ALA A 77 12.60 17.49 0.20
N PRO A 78 13.66 17.30 -0.60
CA PRO A 78 13.55 17.23 -2.05
C PRO A 78 12.54 16.15 -2.51
N GLY A 79 11.51 16.56 -3.25
CA GLY A 79 10.47 15.63 -3.68
C GLY A 79 9.31 16.26 -4.44
N TRP A 80 8.41 15.41 -4.94
CA TRP A 80 7.18 15.83 -5.61
C TRP A 80 5.99 15.67 -4.70
N TYR A 81 5.32 16.78 -4.39
CA TYR A 81 4.26 16.83 -3.40
C TYR A 81 2.96 17.41 -3.95
N ILE A 82 1.84 16.96 -3.40
CA ILE A 82 0.62 17.77 -3.42
C ILE A 82 0.77 18.83 -2.32
N GLU A 83 0.31 20.05 -2.59
CA GLU A 83 0.16 21.06 -1.55
C GLU A 83 -0.67 20.52 -0.36
N TYR A 84 -0.33 20.96 0.86
CA TYR A 84 -0.97 20.43 2.05
C TYR A 84 -2.48 20.64 2.03
N VAL A 85 -3.21 19.52 2.07
CA VAL A 85 -4.66 19.49 2.26
C VAL A 85 -4.95 18.39 3.27
N GLU A 86 -5.61 18.72 4.37
CA GLU A 86 -5.86 17.81 5.49
C GLU A 86 -6.45 16.46 5.05
N LYS A 87 -7.40 16.51 4.10
CA LYS A 87 -8.04 15.32 3.52
C LYS A 87 -7.06 14.39 2.75
N ALA A 88 -5.98 14.94 2.21
CA ALA A 88 -4.95 14.22 1.46
C ALA A 88 -3.83 13.68 2.37
N ALA A 89 -3.53 14.36 3.48
CA ALA A 89 -2.40 14.06 4.36
C ALA A 89 -2.47 12.68 5.06
N SER A 90 -3.61 12.00 5.01
CA SER A 90 -3.80 10.67 5.63
C SER A 90 -4.32 9.60 4.67
N THR A 91 -4.33 9.88 3.36
CA THR A 91 -4.91 8.97 2.36
C THR A 91 -3.88 8.60 1.31
N ALA A 92 -3.82 7.31 0.94
CA ALA A 92 -3.20 6.93 -0.33
C ALA A 92 -4.10 7.40 -1.47
N LEU A 93 -3.50 7.99 -2.51
CA LEU A 93 -4.19 8.60 -3.63
C LEU A 93 -3.64 8.03 -4.92
N TRP A 94 -4.53 7.88 -5.89
CA TRP A 94 -4.17 7.61 -7.28
C TRP A 94 -4.62 8.78 -8.15
N THR A 95 -3.78 9.23 -9.08
CA THR A 95 -4.17 10.22 -10.09
C THR A 95 -3.80 9.72 -11.48
N GLY A 96 -4.74 9.77 -12.43
CA GLY A 96 -4.53 9.24 -13.78
C GLY A 96 -5.74 8.50 -14.33
N THR A 97 -5.47 7.40 -15.05
CA THR A 97 -6.48 6.53 -15.64
C THR A 97 -7.33 5.91 -14.53
N PRO A 98 -8.67 5.90 -14.60
CA PRO A 98 -9.49 5.29 -13.55
C PRO A 98 -9.07 3.85 -13.27
N ALA A 99 -8.67 3.58 -12.03
CA ALA A 99 -8.31 2.24 -11.56
C ALA A 99 -9.56 1.41 -11.25
N LYS A 100 -9.43 0.09 -11.16
CA LYS A 100 -10.54 -0.80 -10.78
C LYS A 100 -10.42 -1.20 -9.32
N ALA A 101 -11.55 -1.12 -8.61
CA ALA A 101 -11.62 -1.50 -7.20
C ALA A 101 -11.65 -3.03 -7.03
N ALA A 102 -11.02 -3.50 -5.96
CA ALA A 102 -11.05 -4.90 -5.57
C ALA A 102 -12.34 -5.27 -4.83
N LYS A 103 -12.81 -6.52 -4.99
CA LYS A 103 -13.85 -7.08 -4.12
C LYS A 103 -13.21 -7.70 -2.89
N VAL A 104 -13.30 -7.00 -1.76
CA VAL A 104 -12.64 -7.38 -0.51
C VAL A 104 -13.66 -7.96 0.49
N VAL A 105 -13.25 -9.01 1.20
CA VAL A 105 -13.98 -9.57 2.35
C VAL A 105 -13.23 -9.20 3.62
N LYS A 106 -13.90 -8.57 4.58
CA LYS A 106 -13.32 -8.27 5.89
C LYS A 106 -13.54 -9.45 6.85
N TYR A 107 -12.48 -9.91 7.51
CA TYR A 107 -12.58 -10.92 8.56
C TYR A 107 -12.39 -10.28 9.95
N SER A 108 -12.80 -11.01 10.99
CA SER A 108 -12.61 -10.55 12.37
C SER A 108 -11.12 -10.48 12.72
N PRO A 109 -10.62 -9.34 13.23
CA PRO A 109 -9.26 -9.24 13.77
C PRO A 109 -9.00 -10.12 14.99
N THR A 110 -10.05 -10.60 15.67
CA THR A 110 -9.94 -11.53 16.82
C THR A 110 -10.06 -13.00 16.42
N SER A 111 -10.12 -13.30 15.11
CA SER A 111 -10.15 -14.69 14.62
C SER A 111 -8.93 -15.46 15.10
N LYS A 112 -9.16 -16.56 15.83
CA LYS A 112 -8.09 -17.42 16.37
C LYS A 112 -7.11 -17.85 15.28
N THR A 113 -7.61 -18.22 14.10
CA THR A 113 -6.79 -18.62 12.96
C THR A 113 -5.73 -17.57 12.60
N TYR A 114 -6.13 -16.31 12.50
CA TYR A 114 -5.20 -15.24 12.09
C TYR A 114 -4.34 -14.76 13.26
N VAL A 115 -4.89 -14.76 14.48
CA VAL A 115 -4.11 -14.51 15.71
C VAL A 115 -2.98 -15.53 15.86
N ASP A 116 -3.23 -16.81 15.60
CA ASP A 116 -2.21 -17.86 15.65
C ASP A 116 -1.14 -17.68 14.56
N VAL A 117 -1.52 -17.22 13.36
CA VAL A 117 -0.57 -16.88 12.28
C VAL A 117 0.37 -15.75 12.71
N VAL A 118 -0.18 -14.67 13.26
CA VAL A 118 0.64 -13.55 13.77
C VAL A 118 1.51 -14.02 14.93
N LYS A 119 0.97 -14.80 15.87
CA LYS A 119 1.75 -15.37 16.97
C LYS A 119 2.94 -16.17 16.47
N ALA A 120 2.73 -17.07 15.51
CA ALA A 120 3.80 -17.88 14.92
C ALA A 120 4.86 -17.01 14.21
N HIS A 121 4.43 -15.97 13.49
CA HIS A 121 5.34 -14.99 12.87
C HIS A 121 6.20 -14.26 13.92
N LEU A 122 5.58 -13.73 14.97
CA LEU A 122 6.29 -13.05 16.06
C LEU A 122 7.26 -13.99 16.79
N GLN A 123 6.85 -15.23 17.06
CA GLN A 123 7.73 -16.25 17.67
C GLN A 123 8.93 -16.58 16.78
N ALA A 124 8.73 -16.75 15.47
CA ALA A 124 9.79 -16.97 14.50
C ALA A 124 10.74 -15.77 14.41
N LYS A 125 10.21 -14.55 14.61
CA LYS A 125 11.01 -13.35 14.75
C LYS A 125 11.72 -13.27 16.09
N GLY A 126 11.40 -14.08 17.10
CA GLY A 126 12.02 -14.08 18.43
C GLY A 126 11.30 -13.22 19.48
N LEU A 127 10.10 -12.74 19.15
CA LEU A 127 9.21 -11.96 20.03
C LEU A 127 8.28 -12.90 20.83
N LYS A 128 8.87 -13.80 21.61
CA LYS A 128 8.13 -14.91 22.25
C LYS A 128 7.07 -14.47 23.27
N ASN A 129 7.25 -13.29 23.87
CA ASN A 129 6.37 -12.73 24.89
C ASN A 129 5.34 -11.73 24.34
N SER A 130 5.39 -11.42 23.04
CA SER A 130 4.46 -10.46 22.44
C SER A 130 3.05 -11.03 22.37
N LYS A 131 2.08 -10.19 22.77
CA LYS A 131 0.66 -10.51 22.62
C LYS A 131 0.23 -10.11 21.20
N PRO A 132 -0.12 -11.08 20.32
CA PRO A 132 -0.55 -10.76 18.97
C PRO A 132 -1.85 -9.94 19.01
N ARG A 133 -1.85 -8.82 18.29
CA ARG A 133 -3.01 -7.95 18.10
C ARG A 133 -3.07 -7.58 16.63
N ILE A 134 -4.24 -7.79 16.05
CA ILE A 134 -4.49 -7.57 14.63
C ILE A 134 -5.36 -6.32 14.51
N ASN A 135 -4.93 -5.40 13.65
CA ASN A 135 -5.70 -4.21 13.33
C ASN A 135 -6.75 -4.53 12.25
N ALA A 136 -6.34 -5.30 11.24
CA ALA A 136 -7.23 -5.65 10.14
C ALA A 136 -6.85 -6.98 9.47
N VAL A 137 -7.88 -7.62 8.91
CA VAL A 137 -7.74 -8.81 8.05
C VAL A 137 -8.66 -8.68 6.84
N TYR A 138 -8.07 -8.81 5.65
CA TYR A 138 -8.77 -8.69 4.38
C TYR A 138 -8.52 -9.92 3.51
N GLY A 139 -9.59 -10.52 2.98
CA GLY A 139 -9.53 -11.55 1.95
C GLY A 139 -9.83 -10.97 0.58
N VAL A 140 -8.95 -11.21 -0.38
CA VAL A 140 -9.05 -10.65 -1.72
C VAL A 140 -8.23 -11.48 -2.71
N ASP A 141 -8.69 -11.58 -3.94
CA ASP A 141 -7.92 -12.19 -5.05
C ASP A 141 -6.89 -11.17 -5.52
N LEU A 142 -5.63 -11.35 -5.12
CA LEU A 142 -4.55 -10.42 -5.43
C LEU A 142 -3.97 -10.65 -6.81
N ASP A 143 -3.91 -11.90 -7.28
CA ASP A 143 -3.21 -12.28 -8.51
C ASP A 143 -4.09 -12.68 -9.69
N GLY A 144 -5.41 -12.56 -9.51
CA GLY A 144 -6.42 -12.75 -10.55
C GLY A 144 -6.70 -14.22 -10.85
N ASP A 145 -6.32 -15.15 -9.96
CA ASP A 145 -6.48 -16.59 -10.16
C ASP A 145 -7.82 -17.14 -9.64
N GLY A 146 -8.64 -16.30 -9.01
CA GLY A 146 -9.95 -16.65 -8.43
C GLY A 146 -9.88 -17.16 -6.98
N THR A 147 -8.67 -17.37 -6.44
CA THR A 147 -8.44 -17.69 -5.02
C THR A 147 -8.27 -16.41 -4.23
N ARG A 148 -8.58 -16.44 -2.92
CA ARG A 148 -8.33 -15.28 -2.05
C ARG A 148 -7.04 -15.46 -1.26
N GLU A 149 -6.19 -14.46 -1.36
CA GLU A 149 -5.13 -14.18 -0.42
C GLU A 149 -5.71 -13.44 0.79
N ILE A 150 -5.04 -13.60 1.93
CA ILE A 150 -5.37 -12.93 3.17
C ILE A 150 -4.27 -11.93 3.51
N LEU A 151 -4.59 -10.65 3.48
CA LEU A 151 -3.76 -9.59 4.03
C LEU A 151 -4.05 -9.40 5.52
N ILE A 152 -3.01 -9.36 6.34
CA ILE A 152 -3.10 -9.21 7.80
C ILE A 152 -2.22 -8.02 8.19
N GLU A 153 -2.81 -7.02 8.85
CA GLU A 153 -2.08 -5.93 9.49
C GLU A 153 -2.12 -6.12 11.01
N ALA A 154 -0.96 -6.17 11.64
CA ALA A 154 -0.82 -6.44 13.06
C ALA A 154 0.14 -5.45 13.73
N ALA A 155 -0.30 -4.90 14.86
CA ALA A 155 0.43 -3.95 15.69
C ALA A 155 -0.19 -3.89 17.10
N PRO A 156 0.58 -3.53 18.14
CA PRO A 156 0.09 -3.43 19.50
C PRO A 156 -0.98 -2.34 19.68
N LYS A 157 -1.05 -1.35 18.78
CA LYS A 157 -2.06 -0.27 18.76
C LYS A 157 -2.62 -0.07 17.34
N ALA A 158 -3.83 0.49 17.26
CA ALA A 158 -4.52 0.68 15.97
C ALA A 158 -3.85 1.75 15.11
N ASP A 159 -3.35 2.81 15.74
CA ASP A 159 -2.55 3.82 15.10
C ASP A 159 -1.15 3.82 15.71
N MET A 160 -0.16 3.67 14.84
CA MET A 160 1.26 3.74 15.17
C MET A 160 1.90 5.00 14.57
N ARG A 161 1.14 5.89 13.92
CA ARG A 161 1.62 7.20 13.45
C ARG A 161 2.10 8.02 14.64
N GLY A 162 3.30 8.59 14.53
CA GLY A 162 3.95 9.33 15.62
C GLY A 162 4.45 8.46 16.78
N THR A 163 4.20 7.14 16.79
CA THR A 163 4.76 6.23 17.80
C THR A 163 6.21 5.84 17.52
N THR A 164 6.72 6.15 16.32
CA THR A 164 8.14 6.03 15.97
C THR A 164 9.03 6.97 16.77
N MET A 165 8.43 7.87 17.56
CA MET A 165 9.06 8.54 18.70
C MET A 165 8.05 8.64 19.86
N GLY A 166 8.09 7.68 20.78
CA GLY A 166 7.36 7.79 22.03
C GLY A 166 8.02 6.93 23.10
N GLU A 167 8.75 7.59 24.00
CA GLU A 167 9.17 7.12 25.34
C GLU A 167 9.26 5.59 25.52
N ASN A 168 10.48 5.03 25.42
CA ASN A 168 10.79 3.65 25.78
C ASN A 168 9.83 2.60 25.19
N PRO A 169 9.87 2.33 23.86
CA PRO A 169 9.04 1.30 23.27
C PRO A 169 9.28 -0.04 23.97
N ASN A 170 8.21 -0.80 24.16
CA ASN A 170 8.34 -2.10 24.79
C ASN A 170 9.11 -3.01 23.83
N LYS A 171 10.08 -3.79 24.31
CA LYS A 171 10.81 -4.76 23.45
C LYS A 171 9.91 -5.79 22.76
N ALA A 172 8.65 -5.87 23.17
CA ALA A 172 7.60 -6.68 22.56
C ALA A 172 6.78 -5.95 21.47
N ASP A 173 6.99 -4.65 21.24
CA ASP A 173 6.29 -3.86 20.23
C ASP A 173 6.78 -4.21 18.82
N TYR A 174 5.85 -4.17 17.87
CA TYR A 174 6.07 -4.54 16.48
C TYR A 174 5.05 -3.90 15.56
N THR A 175 5.37 -3.84 14.27
CA THR A 175 4.40 -3.68 13.18
C THR A 175 4.62 -4.80 12.17
N SER A 176 3.56 -5.28 11.53
CA SER A 176 3.64 -6.35 10.54
C SER A 176 2.52 -6.28 9.53
N ILE A 177 2.88 -6.39 8.26
CA ILE A 177 1.96 -6.63 7.17
C ILE A 177 2.32 -7.98 6.56
N LEU A 178 1.38 -8.91 6.59
CA LEU A 178 1.56 -10.28 6.12
C LEU A 178 0.58 -10.58 4.99
N VAL A 179 1.00 -11.40 4.03
CA VAL A 179 0.12 -12.04 3.05
C VAL A 179 0.13 -13.54 3.28
N ARG A 180 -1.06 -14.14 3.37
CA ARG A 180 -1.24 -15.58 3.52
C ARG A 180 -2.03 -16.11 2.33
N TYR A 181 -1.56 -17.19 1.73
CA TYR A 181 -2.09 -17.70 0.47
C TYR A 181 -1.98 -19.22 0.40
N VAL A 182 -2.71 -19.83 -0.53
CA VAL A 182 -2.63 -21.28 -0.79
C VAL A 182 -1.69 -21.51 -1.97
N SER A 183 -0.74 -22.43 -1.79
CA SER A 183 0.19 -22.87 -2.85
C SER A 183 0.13 -24.39 -2.93
N GLY A 184 -0.62 -24.89 -3.93
CA GLY A 184 -0.98 -26.30 -3.99
C GLY A 184 -1.75 -26.74 -2.75
N SER A 185 -1.25 -27.73 -2.02
CA SER A 185 -1.86 -28.23 -0.78
C SER A 185 -1.38 -27.52 0.50
N LYS A 186 -0.50 -26.51 0.38
CA LYS A 186 0.11 -25.84 1.54
C LYS A 186 -0.42 -24.42 1.68
N VAL A 187 -0.65 -24.00 2.91
CA VAL A 187 -0.91 -22.59 3.22
C VAL A 187 0.40 -21.93 3.61
N VAL A 188 0.77 -20.87 2.91
CA VAL A 188 2.03 -20.15 3.06
C VAL A 188 1.75 -18.74 3.57
N THR A 189 2.59 -18.25 4.46
CA THR A 189 2.58 -16.84 4.89
C THR A 189 3.89 -16.18 4.45
N LYS A 190 3.79 -15.01 3.83
CA LYS A 190 4.91 -14.12 3.50
C LYS A 190 4.76 -12.78 4.19
N VAL A 191 5.89 -12.14 4.42
CA VAL A 191 5.99 -10.82 5.03
C VAL A 191 6.08 -9.79 3.92
N ILE A 192 5.18 -8.80 3.93
CA ILE A 192 5.30 -7.59 3.10
C ILE A 192 6.22 -6.60 3.81
N ALA A 193 5.93 -6.32 5.08
CA ALA A 193 6.72 -5.44 5.94
C ALA A 193 6.69 -5.94 7.40
N HIS A 194 7.78 -5.70 8.14
CA HIS A 194 7.87 -6.01 9.56
C HIS A 194 8.99 -5.22 10.22
N HIS A 195 8.65 -4.53 11.29
CA HIS A 195 9.60 -3.87 12.18
C HIS A 195 9.27 -4.21 13.64
N ASP A 196 10.31 -4.24 14.48
CA ASP A 196 10.18 -4.58 15.89
C ASP A 196 11.09 -3.74 16.78
N ALA A 197 10.72 -3.65 18.05
CA ALA A 197 11.40 -2.84 19.04
C ALA A 197 12.41 -3.61 19.90
N LYS A 198 12.91 -4.77 19.46
CA LYS A 198 13.78 -5.60 20.31
C LYS A 198 15.06 -4.90 20.77
N SER A 199 15.59 -4.02 19.91
CA SER A 199 16.74 -3.17 20.19
C SER A 199 16.44 -2.08 21.23
N GLY A 200 15.17 -1.94 21.66
CA GLY A 200 14.70 -0.84 22.50
C GLY A 200 14.19 0.35 21.69
N TYR A 201 14.04 0.20 20.37
CA TYR A 201 13.54 1.24 19.48
C TYR A 201 12.74 0.62 18.33
N LEU A 202 11.53 1.14 18.07
CA LEU A 202 10.73 0.76 16.91
C LEU A 202 11.02 1.75 15.78
N SER A 203 11.79 1.33 14.79
CA SER A 203 12.23 2.23 13.72
C SER A 203 11.09 2.72 12.83
N ASP A 204 10.07 1.89 12.66
CA ASP A 204 9.13 2.01 11.58
C ASP A 204 7.73 1.51 11.98
N ALA A 205 6.72 2.22 11.48
CA ALA A 205 5.32 1.94 11.68
C ALA A 205 4.63 1.63 10.34
N ASP A 206 4.59 0.35 9.99
CA ASP A 206 4.00 -0.14 8.74
C ASP A 206 2.46 -0.12 8.78
N GLN A 207 1.83 0.30 7.67
CA GLN A 207 0.36 0.33 7.50
C GLN A 207 -0.07 -0.11 6.09
N LEU A 208 -1.21 -0.80 5.99
CA LEU A 208 -1.91 -0.99 4.71
C LEU A 208 -2.67 0.29 4.36
N ARG A 209 -2.51 0.78 3.12
CA ARG A 209 -3.04 2.09 2.71
C ARG A 209 -4.07 2.00 1.60
N GLY A 210 -3.94 1.04 0.69
CA GLY A 210 -4.84 0.92 -0.45
C GLY A 210 -4.68 -0.37 -1.22
N LEU A 211 -5.73 -0.73 -1.96
CA LEU A 211 -5.75 -1.89 -2.84
C LEU A 211 -6.60 -1.60 -4.08
N ALA A 212 -6.01 -1.74 -5.27
CA ALA A 212 -6.70 -1.55 -6.56
C ALA A 212 -5.89 -2.16 -7.71
N ASP A 213 -6.57 -2.48 -8.81
CA ASP A 213 -5.94 -2.77 -10.11
C ASP A 213 -5.63 -1.40 -10.75
N LEU A 214 -4.38 -0.93 -10.55
CA LEU A 214 -3.95 0.42 -10.93
C LEU A 214 -3.48 0.47 -12.38
N ASP A 215 -2.90 -0.64 -12.88
CA ASP A 215 -2.41 -0.74 -14.24
C ASP A 215 -3.37 -1.39 -15.25
N GLY A 216 -4.48 -1.92 -14.76
CA GLY A 216 -5.56 -2.48 -15.56
C GLY A 216 -5.35 -3.93 -15.99
N ASP A 217 -4.29 -4.61 -15.53
CA ASP A 217 -3.93 -5.97 -15.95
C ASP A 217 -4.75 -7.08 -15.26
N GLY A 218 -5.59 -6.72 -14.28
CA GLY A 218 -6.45 -7.63 -13.52
C GLY A 218 -5.79 -8.23 -12.28
N VAL A 219 -4.54 -7.87 -12.00
CA VAL A 219 -3.82 -8.12 -10.74
C VAL A 219 -3.94 -6.86 -9.87
N LEU A 220 -3.94 -7.03 -8.55
CA LEU A 220 -4.08 -5.89 -7.63
C LEU A 220 -2.71 -5.41 -7.14
N GLU A 221 -2.56 -4.08 -7.16
CA GLU A 221 -1.50 -3.38 -6.46
C GLU A 221 -1.88 -3.10 -5.00
N ILE A 222 -0.97 -3.44 -4.09
CA ILE A 222 -1.06 -3.16 -2.66
C ILE A 222 -0.22 -1.92 -2.35
N VAL A 223 -0.82 -0.91 -1.75
CA VAL A 223 -0.11 0.29 -1.27
C VAL A 223 0.14 0.16 0.23
N THR A 224 1.40 0.25 0.63
CA THR A 224 1.82 0.28 2.04
C THR A 224 2.54 1.58 2.35
N SER A 225 2.52 2.02 3.59
CA SER A 225 3.41 3.08 4.10
C SER A 225 4.16 2.62 5.33
N SER A 226 5.34 3.18 5.56
CA SER A 226 6.03 3.17 6.85
C SER A 226 6.24 4.59 7.31
N ASN A 227 5.92 4.90 8.56
CA ASN A 227 6.38 6.13 9.19
C ASN A 227 7.59 5.80 10.06
N TYR A 228 8.63 6.63 10.05
CA TYR A 228 9.81 6.47 10.89
C TYR A 228 10.15 7.81 11.56
N TYR A 229 11.25 7.87 12.31
CA TYR A 229 11.66 9.14 12.90
C TYR A 229 11.96 10.16 11.81
N GLU A 230 11.37 11.35 11.92
CA GLU A 230 11.63 12.46 11.00
C GLU A 230 11.24 12.21 9.54
N GLY A 231 10.50 11.13 9.24
CA GLY A 231 10.12 10.84 7.87
C GLY A 231 9.06 9.76 7.69
N SER A 232 8.75 9.50 6.43
CA SER A 232 7.86 8.43 6.00
C SER A 232 8.28 7.90 4.63
N SER A 233 7.93 6.66 4.35
CA SER A 233 8.06 6.02 3.06
C SER A 233 6.79 5.31 2.69
N ALA A 234 6.62 5.03 1.40
CA ALA A 234 5.57 4.17 0.92
C ALA A 234 6.04 3.37 -0.28
N ALA A 235 5.36 2.25 -0.51
CA ALA A 235 5.67 1.33 -1.56
C ALA A 235 4.40 0.79 -2.20
N VAL A 236 4.51 0.47 -3.49
CA VAL A 236 3.49 -0.27 -4.23
C VAL A 236 4.04 -1.66 -4.49
N TRP A 237 3.23 -2.66 -4.17
CA TRP A 237 3.58 -4.06 -4.31
C TRP A 237 2.59 -4.75 -5.21
N ASN A 238 3.07 -5.76 -5.92
CA ASN A 238 2.25 -6.72 -6.63
C ASN A 238 2.50 -8.11 -6.00
N PHE A 239 1.45 -8.91 -5.91
CA PHE A 239 1.55 -10.31 -5.50
C PHE A 239 1.15 -11.18 -6.68
N LYS A 240 2.04 -12.07 -7.13
CA LYS A 240 1.80 -12.92 -8.30
C LYS A 240 2.37 -14.30 -8.12
N LYS A 241 1.53 -15.34 -8.20
CA LYS A 241 1.97 -16.74 -8.12
C LYS A 241 2.84 -17.02 -6.90
N GLY A 242 2.42 -16.49 -5.75
CA GLY A 242 3.15 -16.63 -4.50
C GLY A 242 4.39 -15.75 -4.35
N LYS A 243 4.66 -14.80 -5.24
CA LYS A 243 5.80 -13.86 -5.13
C LYS A 243 5.30 -12.45 -4.84
N LEU A 244 5.91 -11.81 -3.83
CA LEU A 244 5.78 -10.37 -3.60
C LEU A 244 6.83 -9.65 -4.44
N ILE A 245 6.40 -8.66 -5.21
CA ILE A 245 7.22 -7.85 -6.10
C ILE A 245 7.00 -6.39 -5.70
N LYS A 246 8.04 -5.72 -5.20
CA LYS A 246 8.01 -4.27 -4.99
C LYS A 246 8.13 -3.59 -6.35
N LEU A 247 7.12 -2.81 -6.72
CA LEU A 247 7.06 -2.13 -8.02
C LEU A 247 7.73 -0.76 -7.96
N VAL A 248 7.41 0.01 -6.92
CA VAL A 248 8.01 1.31 -6.61
C VAL A 248 8.06 1.49 -5.10
N GLU A 249 8.99 2.35 -4.67
CA GLU A 249 9.10 2.83 -3.31
C GLU A 249 9.75 4.20 -3.33
N ASN A 250 9.25 5.10 -2.49
CA ASN A 250 9.83 6.41 -2.26
C ASN A 250 9.55 6.84 -0.82
N GLY A 251 10.33 7.78 -0.31
CA GLY A 251 10.16 8.33 1.02
C GLY A 251 10.77 9.72 1.12
N SER A 252 10.43 10.39 2.21
CA SER A 252 10.88 11.73 2.53
C SER A 252 11.09 11.81 4.04
N GLY A 253 12.19 12.42 4.45
CA GLY A 253 12.49 12.72 5.85
C GLY A 253 13.58 13.76 5.95
N VAL A 254 13.73 14.34 7.15
CA VAL A 254 14.79 15.32 7.45
C VAL A 254 16.06 14.66 7.97
#